data_AF-A0A1W9L0R8-F1
#
_entry.id   AF-A0A1W9L0R8-F1
#
_cell.length_a   1.000
_cell.length_b   1.000
_cell.length_c   1.000
_cell.angle_alpha   90.00
_cell.angle_beta   90.00
_cell.angle_gamma   90.00
#
_symmetry.space_group_name_H-M   'P 1'
#
loop_
_entity.id
_entity.type
_entity.pdbx_description
1 polymer ?
#
loop_
_entity_poly.entity_id
_entity_poly.type
_entity_poly.pdbx_seq_one_letter_code
_entity_poly.pdbx_strand_id
1 'polypeptide(L)'
;MHRLSVSLLSQAIKENASDIHLEPFETRLVVRFRVDGVLREVLQPKRVLAPLLTSRIKVMAKLDIAEKRLPQDGRISLRIAGRAVDVRVSTIPCGHGERVVLRLLDKQTGRLTLEHLGMATGI
;
A
#
# COMPACT_ATOMS: atom_id res chain seq x y z
N MET A 1 13.20 2.04 13.33
CA MET A 1 12.53 1.19 12.32
C MET A 1 10.99 1.30 12.30
N HIS A 2 10.29 1.50 13.43
CA HIS A 2 8.82 1.71 13.46
C HIS A 2 8.32 2.87 12.56
N ARG A 3 9.18 3.86 12.31
CA ARG A 3 8.83 5.06 11.54
C ARG A 3 8.72 4.83 10.04
N LEU A 4 9.41 3.84 9.45
CA LEU A 4 9.52 3.73 7.99
C LEU A 4 8.20 3.33 7.32
N SER A 5 7.46 2.36 7.87
CA SER A 5 6.16 1.97 7.32
C SER A 5 5.13 3.11 7.45
N VAL A 6 5.15 3.83 8.56
CA VAL A 6 4.28 4.99 8.80
C VAL A 6 4.64 6.15 7.88
N SER A 7 5.93 6.42 7.66
CA SER A 7 6.38 7.48 6.75
C SER A 7 6.02 7.15 5.30
N LEU A 8 6.18 5.90 4.86
CA LEU A 8 5.77 5.49 3.51
C LEU A 8 4.27 5.67 3.28
N LEU A 9 3.42 5.24 4.23
CA LEU A 9 1.98 5.45 4.16
C LEU A 9 1.63 6.95 4.14
N SER A 10 2.28 7.75 4.99
CA SER A 10 2.04 9.19 5.06
C SER A 10 2.45 9.92 3.79
N GLN A 11 3.59 9.54 3.21
CA GLN A 11 4.09 10.09 1.96
C GLN A 11 3.18 9.70 0.78
N ALA A 12 2.77 8.43 0.70
CA ALA A 12 1.85 7.97 -0.34
C ALA A 12 0.50 8.71 -0.31
N ILE A 13 -0.05 8.98 0.89
CA ILE A 13 -1.27 9.79 1.04
C ILE A 13 -1.03 11.24 0.60
N LYS A 14 0.11 11.84 0.96
CA LYS A 14 0.47 13.20 0.55
C LYS A 14 0.61 13.32 -0.97
N GLU A 15 1.13 12.29 -1.62
CA GLU A 15 1.29 12.21 -3.08
C GLU A 15 0.03 11.69 -3.81
N ASN A 16 -1.08 11.47 -3.10
CA ASN A 16 -2.32 10.89 -3.66
C ASN A 16 -2.10 9.57 -4.42
N ALA A 17 -1.21 8.72 -3.92
CA ALA A 17 -0.98 7.40 -4.51
C ALA A 17 -2.17 6.46 -4.29
N SER A 18 -2.52 5.67 -5.31
CA SER A 18 -3.54 4.61 -5.23
C SER A 18 -3.00 3.31 -4.64
N ASP A 19 -1.74 2.99 -4.93
CA ASP A 19 -1.10 1.74 -4.50
C ASP A 19 0.35 2.00 -4.07
N ILE A 20 0.82 1.28 -3.05
CA ILE A 20 2.22 1.18 -2.65
C ILE A 20 2.69 -0.24 -2.92
N HIS A 21 3.83 -0.37 -3.61
CA HIS A 21 4.45 -1.64 -3.95
C HIS A 21 5.78 -1.76 -3.21
N LEU A 22 5.97 -2.85 -2.47
CA LEU A 22 7.26 -3.27 -1.89
C LEU A 22 7.75 -4.50 -2.63
N GLU A 23 8.83 -4.34 -3.37
CA GLU A 23 9.32 -5.35 -4.31
C GLU A 23 10.75 -5.75 -3.98
N PRO A 24 10.95 -6.89 -3.31
CA PRO A 24 12.30 -7.38 -3.07
C PRO A 24 12.91 -7.93 -4.36
N PHE A 25 14.12 -7.49 -4.65
CA PHE A 25 14.99 -8.02 -5.70
C PHE A 25 16.22 -8.68 -5.08
N GLU A 26 17.12 -9.19 -5.93
CA GLU A 26 18.32 -9.91 -5.52
C GLU A 26 19.18 -9.13 -4.52
N THR A 27 19.41 -7.84 -4.79
CA THR A 27 20.36 -7.00 -4.02
C THR A 27 19.71 -5.81 -3.32
N ARG A 28 18.47 -5.47 -3.67
CA ARG A 28 17.76 -4.28 -3.19
C ARG A 28 16.29 -4.53 -2.93
N LEU A 29 15.69 -3.68 -2.11
CA LEU A 29 14.24 -3.51 -2.05
C LEU A 29 13.89 -2.31 -2.92
N VAL A 30 12.86 -2.41 -3.75
CA VAL A 30 12.32 -1.28 -4.50
C VAL A 30 10.95 -0.94 -3.94
N VAL A 31 10.71 0.34 -3.65
CA VAL A 31 9.40 0.86 -3.25
C VAL A 31 8.87 1.71 -4.39
N ARG A 32 7.66 1.42 -4.84
CA ARG A 32 6.98 2.19 -5.89
C ARG A 32 5.62 2.68 -5.43
N PHE A 33 5.24 3.87 -5.87
CA PHE A 33 3.87 4.37 -5.74
C PHE A 33 3.20 4.37 -7.10
N ARG A 34 1.92 4.01 -7.13
CA ARG A 34 1.07 4.30 -8.27
C ARG A 34 0.38 5.63 -8.04
N VAL A 35 0.68 6.62 -8.85
CA VAL A 35 0.07 7.96 -8.82
C VAL A 35 -0.52 8.23 -10.19
N ASP A 36 -1.81 8.57 -10.25
CA ASP A 36 -2.54 8.78 -11.50
C ASP A 36 -2.39 7.63 -12.50
N GLY A 37 -2.43 6.39 -12.00
CA GLY A 37 -2.27 5.18 -12.80
C GLY A 37 -0.83 4.79 -13.12
N VAL A 38 0.15 5.69 -12.95
CA VAL A 38 1.56 5.47 -13.31
C VAL A 38 2.36 4.99 -12.11
N LEU A 39 3.12 3.90 -12.27
CA LEU A 39 4.06 3.42 -11.26
C LEU A 39 5.37 4.22 -11.30
N ARG A 40 5.77 4.77 -10.16
CA ARG A 40 7.00 5.55 -9.99
C ARG A 40 7.79 4.98 -8.82
N GLU A 41 9.09 4.83 -9.01
CA GLU A 41 10.00 4.43 -7.92
C GLU A 41 10.23 5.62 -6.99
N VAL A 42 10.12 5.38 -5.68
CA VAL A 42 10.23 6.44 -4.66
C VAL A 42 11.36 6.19 -3.66
N LEU A 43 11.79 4.93 -3.49
CA LEU A 43 12.85 4.57 -2.57
C LEU A 43 13.47 3.23 -2.96
N GLN A 44 14.79 3.10 -2.78
CA GLN A 44 15.52 1.84 -2.92
C GLN A 44 16.29 1.49 -1.64
N PRO A 45 15.63 0.93 -0.60
CA PRO A 45 16.33 0.55 0.61
C PRO A 45 17.23 -0.68 0.40
N LYS A 46 18.16 -0.88 1.35
CA LYS A 46 18.92 -2.13 1.44
C LYS A 46 17.96 -3.31 1.59
N ARG A 47 18.24 -4.42 0.90
CA ARG A 47 17.43 -5.66 0.91
C ARG A 47 17.08 -6.16 2.32
N VAL A 48 17.97 -5.98 3.29
CA VAL A 48 17.76 -6.38 4.69
C VAL A 48 16.48 -5.80 5.31
N LEU A 49 15.97 -4.68 4.78
CA LEU A 49 14.73 -4.07 5.24
C LEU A 49 13.46 -4.77 4.75
N ALA A 50 13.52 -5.56 3.67
CA ALA A 50 12.36 -6.23 3.10
C ALA A 50 11.61 -7.12 4.10
N PRO A 51 12.22 -8.13 4.74
CA PRO A 51 11.50 -8.98 5.70
C PRO A 51 10.96 -8.21 6.90
N LEU A 52 11.64 -7.14 7.32
CA LEU A 52 11.24 -6.31 8.45
C LEU A 52 9.99 -5.47 8.13
N LEU A 53 9.93 -4.90 6.92
CA LEU A 53 8.76 -4.18 6.43
C LEU A 53 7.58 -5.12 6.19
N THR A 54 7.79 -6.27 5.55
CA THR A 54 6.74 -7.27 5.33
C THR A 54 6.16 -7.76 6.64
N SER A 55 7.00 -8.14 7.62
CA SER A 55 6.53 -8.57 8.94
C SER A 55 5.70 -7.49 9.64
N ARG A 56 6.14 -6.22 9.58
CA ARG A 56 5.41 -5.11 10.18
C ARG A 56 4.03 -4.92 9.53
N ILE A 57 3.95 -5.00 8.21
CA ILE A 57 2.70 -4.90 7.47
C ILE A 57 1.77 -6.07 7.81
N LYS A 58 2.29 -7.30 7.87
CA LYS A 58 1.52 -8.48 8.27
C LYS A 58 0.92 -8.32 9.67
N VAL A 59 1.70 -7.84 10.65
CA VAL A 59 1.18 -7.51 11.99
C VAL A 59 0.04 -6.49 11.92
N MET A 60 0.24 -5.39 11.20
CA MET A 60 -0.78 -4.34 11.08
C MET A 60 -2.06 -4.83 10.43
N ALA A 61 -1.95 -5.76 9.47
CA ALA A 61 -3.06 -6.36 8.74
C ALA A 61 -3.63 -7.63 9.36
N LYS A 62 -3.11 -8.06 10.54
CA LYS A 62 -3.48 -9.31 11.23
C LYS A 62 -3.27 -10.58 10.38
N LEU A 63 -2.19 -10.60 9.61
CA LEU A 63 -1.77 -11.75 8.79
C LEU A 63 -0.76 -12.63 9.52
N ASP A 64 -0.63 -13.88 9.09
CA ASP A 64 0.33 -14.83 9.64
C ASP A 64 1.75 -14.48 9.16
N ILE A 65 2.62 -14.14 10.11
CA ILE A 65 4.02 -13.74 9.87
C ILE A 65 4.89 -14.96 9.58
N ALA A 66 4.52 -16.13 10.12
CA ALA A 66 5.25 -17.37 9.94
C ALA A 66 5.02 -17.94 8.53
N GLU A 67 3.81 -17.81 7.99
CA GLU A 67 3.51 -18.24 6.63
C GLU A 67 4.07 -17.26 5.58
N LYS A 68 4.87 -17.79 4.65
CA LYS A 68 5.58 -17.03 3.59
C LYS A 68 5.50 -17.71 2.22
N ARG A 69 4.83 -18.86 2.14
CA ARG A 69 4.73 -19.74 0.96
C ARG A 69 3.39 -19.61 0.26
N LEU A 70 2.40 -19.01 0.92
CA LEU A 70 1.07 -18.76 0.38
C LEU A 70 0.80 -17.26 0.29
N PRO A 71 0.04 -16.81 -0.73
CA PRO A 71 -0.50 -15.46 -0.74
C PRO A 71 -1.38 -15.20 0.49
N GLN A 72 -1.39 -13.97 0.98
CA GLN A 72 -2.26 -13.56 2.09
C GLN A 72 -2.82 -12.16 1.83
N ASP A 73 -4.09 -11.98 2.19
CA ASP A 73 -4.81 -10.72 2.04
C ASP A 73 -5.38 -10.25 3.37
N GLY A 74 -5.30 -8.94 3.63
CA GLY A 74 -5.72 -8.34 4.88
C GLY A 74 -6.16 -6.89 4.71
N ARG A 75 -6.53 -6.28 5.83
CA ARG A 75 -6.94 -4.86 5.87
C ARG A 75 -6.32 -4.15 7.06
N ILE A 76 -6.00 -2.88 6.86
CA ILE A 76 -5.53 -1.97 7.91
C ILE A 76 -6.43 -0.73 7.90
N SER A 77 -7.08 -0.46 9.03
CA SER A 77 -7.79 0.80 9.25
C SER A 77 -6.89 1.74 10.02
N LEU A 78 -6.60 2.91 9.45
CA LEU A 78 -5.70 3.88 10.05
C LEU A 78 -6.18 5.32 9.85
N ARG A 79 -5.73 6.21 10.74
CA ARG A 79 -5.95 7.65 10.64
C ARG A 79 -4.59 8.32 10.49
N ILE A 80 -4.34 8.96 9.35
CA ILE A 80 -3.11 9.71 9.08
C ILE A 80 -3.50 11.15 8.76
N ALA A 81 -2.89 12.11 9.45
CA ALA A 81 -3.14 13.54 9.27
C ALA A 81 -4.66 13.89 9.29
N GLY A 82 -5.42 13.27 10.19
CA GLY A 82 -6.87 13.47 10.31
C GLY A 82 -7.73 12.71 9.28
N ARG A 83 -7.15 12.19 8.20
CA ARG A 83 -7.84 11.42 7.16
C ARG A 83 -7.94 9.94 7.56
N ALA A 84 -9.16 9.39 7.53
CA ALA A 84 -9.38 7.97 7.74
C ALA A 84 -9.15 7.22 6.41
N VAL A 85 -8.19 6.29 6.42
CA VAL A 85 -7.80 5.51 5.24
C VAL A 85 -8.00 4.03 5.55
N ASP A 86 -8.69 3.34 4.66
CA ASP A 86 -8.76 1.88 4.67
C ASP A 86 -7.71 1.36 3.69
N VAL A 87 -6.85 0.47 4.14
CA VAL A 87 -5.77 -0.07 3.30
C VAL A 87 -6.00 -1.55 3.10
N ARG A 88 -6.14 -1.97 1.84
CA ARG A 88 -6.10 -3.39 1.49
C ARG A 88 -4.65 -3.81 1.34
N VAL A 89 -4.30 -4.93 1.95
CA VAL A 89 -2.95 -5.49 1.95
C VAL A 89 -2.99 -6.82 1.22
N SER A 90 -2.08 -7.02 0.30
CA SER A 90 -1.83 -8.31 -0.32
C SER A 90 -0.33 -8.63 -0.25
N THR A 91 -0.01 -9.86 0.14
CA THR A 91 1.36 -10.38 0.15
C THR A 91 1.43 -11.59 -0.75
N ILE A 92 2.46 -11.67 -1.59
CA ILE A 92 2.68 -12.81 -2.49
C ILE A 92 4.14 -13.29 -2.38
N PRO A 93 4.37 -14.61 -2.22
CA PRO A 93 5.70 -15.19 -2.29
C PRO A 93 6.36 -14.91 -3.64
N CYS A 94 7.66 -14.61 -3.63
CA CYS A 94 8.46 -14.40 -4.83
C CYS A 94 9.90 -14.89 -4.61
N GLY A 95 10.70 -14.97 -5.67
CA GLY A 95 12.06 -15.55 -5.61
C GLY A 95 13.02 -14.88 -4.61
N HIS A 96 12.74 -13.63 -4.21
CA HIS A 96 13.61 -12.84 -3.31
C HIS A 96 12.94 -12.47 -1.98
N GLY A 97 11.83 -13.10 -1.63
CA GLY A 97 11.07 -12.82 -0.40
C GLY A 97 9.58 -12.71 -0.69
N GLU A 98 8.92 -11.74 -0.09
CA GLU A 98 7.49 -11.50 -0.32
C GLU A 98 7.30 -10.12 -0.93
N ARG A 99 6.59 -10.07 -2.06
CA ARG A 99 6.12 -8.81 -2.62
C ARG A 99 4.87 -8.39 -1.88
N VAL A 100 4.80 -7.12 -1.50
CA VAL A 100 3.66 -6.57 -0.77
C VAL A 100 3.04 -5.45 -1.58
N VAL A 101 1.72 -5.45 -1.69
CA VAL A 101 0.94 -4.37 -2.30
C VAL A 101 -0.04 -3.83 -1.28
N LEU A 102 -0.06 -2.51 -1.11
CA LEU A 102 -0.98 -1.78 -0.26
C LEU A 102 -1.85 -0.89 -1.15
N ARG A 103 -3.14 -1.16 -1.23
CA ARG A 103 -4.09 -0.27 -1.91
C ARG A 103 -4.72 0.67 -0.92
N LEU A 104 -4.57 1.96 -1.16
CA LEU A 104 -5.10 3.03 -0.31
C LEU A 104 -6.51 3.39 -0.77
N LEU A 105 -7.50 3.19 0.09
CA LEU A 105 -8.88 3.57 -0.14
C LEU A 105 -9.23 4.75 0.75
N ASP A 106 -9.40 5.92 0.13
CA ASP A 106 -9.94 7.06 0.82
C ASP A 106 -11.46 6.94 0.96
N LYS A 107 -11.94 6.96 2.20
CA LYS A 107 -13.39 6.98 2.47
C LYS A 107 -14.05 8.30 2.02
N GLN A 108 -13.22 9.34 1.80
CA GLN A 108 -13.56 10.64 1.23
C GLN A 108 -14.25 10.61 -0.13
N THR A 109 -13.63 9.89 -1.06
CA THR A 109 -13.85 10.07 -2.49
C THR A 109 -15.11 9.35 -3.01
N GLY A 110 -15.79 8.57 -2.17
CA GLY A 110 -16.86 7.65 -2.57
C GLY A 110 -18.26 8.26 -2.76
N ARG A 111 -18.43 9.58 -2.66
CA ARG A 111 -19.72 10.25 -2.94
C ARG A 111 -19.62 11.09 -4.21
N LEU A 112 -19.39 10.43 -5.34
CA LEU A 112 -19.66 11.05 -6.64
C LEU A 112 -21.17 10.98 -6.90
N THR A 113 -21.83 12.13 -7.02
CA THR A 113 -23.20 12.17 -7.55
C THR A 113 -23.16 11.98 -9.07
N LEU A 114 -24.29 11.58 -9.67
CA LEU A 114 -24.39 11.42 -11.13
C LEU A 114 -24.01 12.72 -11.88
N GLU A 115 -24.30 13.87 -11.29
CA GLU A 115 -23.93 15.19 -11.81
C GLU A 115 -22.40 15.37 -11.88
N HIS A 116 -21.66 14.89 -10.88
CA HIS A 116 -20.19 14.93 -10.87
C HIS A 116 -19.56 14.03 -11.95
N LEU A 117 -20.31 13.06 -12.48
CA LEU A 117 -19.90 12.18 -13.57
C LEU A 117 -20.26 12.76 -14.95
N GLY A 118 -20.78 13.99 -15.01
CA GLY A 118 -21.20 14.63 -16.25
C GLY A 118 -22.47 14.00 -16.85
N MET A 119 -23.21 13.21 -16.07
CA MET A 119 -24.50 12.68 -16.51
C MET A 119 -25.57 13.75 -16.30
N ALA A 120 -26.16 14.21 -17.40
CA ALA A 120 -27.34 15.07 -17.34
C ALA A 120 -28.47 14.30 -16.63
N THR A 121 -29.13 14.95 -15.67
CA THR A 121 -30.43 14.52 -15.16
C THR A 121 -31.35 14.43 -16.37
N GLY A 122 -31.74 13.21 -16.73
CA GLY A 122 -32.58 12.96 -17.89
C GLY A 122 -33.81 13.86 -17.85
N ILE A 123 -34.08 14.52 -18.98
CA ILE A 123 -35.33 15.20 -19.30
C ILE A 123 -36.41 14.13 -19.45
#